data_AF-A0A0L7KTL2-F1
#
_entry.id   AF-A0A0L7KTL2-F1
#
_cell.length_a   1.000
_cell.length_b   1.000
_cell.length_c   1.000
_cell.angle_alpha   90.00
_cell.angle_beta   90.00
_cell.angle_gamma   90.00
#
_symmetry.space_group_name_H-M   'P 1'
#
loop_
_entity.id
_entity.type
_entity.pdbx_description
1 polymer ?
#
loop_
_entity_poly.entity_id
_entity_poly.type
_entity_poly.pdbx_seq_one_letter_code
_entity_poly.pdbx_strand_id
1 'polypeptide(L)'
;MNKHYGHYVCEVCGKSFLSGDRLRSHSLLHGARFPCNTCSETFDTTVKRSNHAAKVHDKPKCFKCYYCSESFPTNAIRTAHLKSTHSIDMPVYDCPVCKRNFKNASRMQFHLKNVHMKATDAF
;
A
#
# COMPACT_ATOMS: atom_id res chain seq x y z
N MET A 1 15.91 31.06 -35.24
CA MET A 1 15.66 32.04 -34.15
C MET A 1 14.52 31.51 -33.29
N ASN A 2 14.81 30.75 -32.22
CA ASN A 2 13.76 30.20 -31.36
C ASN A 2 13.59 31.07 -30.11
N LYS A 3 12.75 32.10 -30.22
CA LYS A 3 12.33 32.92 -29.08
C LYS A 3 11.37 32.11 -28.21
N HIS A 4 11.92 31.35 -27.26
CA HIS A 4 11.16 30.69 -26.20
C HIS A 4 10.78 31.72 -25.12
N TYR A 5 9.74 32.51 -25.35
CA TYR A 5 9.16 33.37 -24.33
C TYR A 5 8.16 32.56 -23.48
N GLY A 6 8.68 31.62 -22.69
CA GLY A 6 7.91 30.90 -21.67
C GLY A 6 7.77 31.74 -20.40
N HIS A 7 6.81 32.67 -20.38
CA HIS A 7 6.60 33.64 -19.29
C HIS A 7 5.75 33.14 -18.11
N TYR A 8 5.64 31.83 -17.91
CA TYR A 8 4.87 31.26 -16.80
C TYR A 8 5.81 30.47 -15.89
N VAL A 9 6.32 31.14 -14.86
CA VAL A 9 7.27 30.57 -13.90
C VAL A 9 6.53 30.18 -12.62
N CYS A 10 6.81 28.98 -12.12
CA CYS A 10 6.34 28.56 -10.81
C CYS A 10 7.16 29.28 -9.73
N GLU A 11 6.50 30.10 -8.91
CA GLU A 11 7.16 30.82 -7.82
C GLU A 11 7.64 29.89 -6.70
N VAL A 12 7.11 28.66 -6.63
CA VAL A 12 7.47 27.68 -5.60
C VAL A 12 8.75 26.91 -5.95
N CYS A 13 8.99 26.58 -7.22
CA CYS A 13 10.15 25.76 -7.62
C CYS A 13 10.96 26.32 -8.81
N GLY A 14 10.62 27.50 -9.32
CA GLY A 14 11.33 28.18 -10.40
C GLY A 14 11.18 27.56 -11.79
N LYS A 15 10.38 26.49 -11.96
CA LYS A 15 10.17 25.86 -13.28
C LYS A 15 9.36 26.77 -14.20
N SER A 16 9.79 26.89 -15.47
CA SER A 16 9.11 27.68 -16.50
C SER A 16 8.25 26.80 -17.41
N PHE A 17 7.11 27.36 -17.85
CA PHE A 17 6.11 26.71 -18.68
C PHE A 17 5.73 27.58 -19.88
N LEU A 18 5.26 26.92 -20.93
CA LEU A 18 4.86 27.55 -22.20
C LEU A 18 3.47 28.19 -22.15
N SER A 19 2.66 27.87 -21.14
CA SER A 19 1.32 28.41 -20.98
C SER A 19 0.88 28.45 -19.52
N GLY A 20 -0.04 29.38 -19.22
CA GLY A 20 -0.64 29.52 -17.89
C GLY A 20 -1.41 28.27 -17.45
N ASP A 21 -2.06 27.53 -18.35
CA ASP A 21 -2.75 26.28 -18.01
C ASP A 21 -1.80 25.15 -17.58
N ARG A 22 -0.62 25.07 -18.20
CA ARG A 22 0.43 24.13 -17.78
C ARG A 22 1.01 24.53 -16.44
N LEU A 23 1.27 25.82 -16.22
CA LEU A 23 1.69 26.32 -14.91
C LEU A 23 0.61 26.03 -13.84
N ARG A 24 -0.66 26.31 -14.11
CA ARG A 24 -1.79 26.04 -13.21
C ARG A 24 -1.88 24.55 -12.85
N SER A 25 -1.79 23.67 -13.84
CA SER A 25 -1.80 22.21 -13.64
C SER A 25 -0.58 21.75 -12.82
N HIS A 26 0.58 22.34 -13.06
CA HIS A 26 1.79 22.10 -12.29
C HIS A 26 1.66 22.61 -10.85
N SER A 27 1.07 23.78 -10.62
CA SER A 27 0.87 24.37 -9.29
C SER A 27 -0.05 23.53 -8.42
N LEU A 28 -0.92 22.69 -9.00
CA LEU A 28 -1.69 21.68 -8.24
C LEU A 28 -0.78 20.63 -7.58
N LEU A 29 0.40 20.36 -8.13
CA LEU A 29 1.40 19.48 -7.51
C LEU A 29 2.05 20.14 -6.29
N HIS A 30 2.21 21.47 -6.30
CA HIS A 30 2.58 22.23 -5.11
C HIS A 30 1.45 22.30 -4.09
N GLY A 31 0.21 22.18 -4.56
CA GLY A 31 -0.97 21.91 -3.75
C GLY A 31 -1.08 20.46 -3.23
N ALA A 32 -0.01 19.65 -3.27
CA ALA A 32 0.07 18.38 -2.55
C ALA A 32 -0.22 18.61 -1.06
N ARG A 33 -1.46 18.36 -0.66
CA ARG A 33 -2.04 18.79 0.64
C ARG A 33 -1.80 17.83 1.79
N PHE A 34 -0.90 16.86 1.63
CA PHE A 34 -0.68 15.84 2.65
C PHE A 34 0.76 15.92 3.19
N PRO A 35 1.07 16.96 3.99
CA PRO A 35 2.33 17.00 4.71
C PRO A 35 2.41 15.82 5.68
N CYS A 36 3.59 15.27 5.86
CA CYS A 36 3.85 14.37 6.97
C CYS A 36 3.74 15.15 8.29
N ASN A 37 3.14 14.55 9.31
CA ASN A 37 2.99 15.22 10.61
C ASN A 37 4.30 15.22 11.43
N THR A 38 5.31 14.48 10.99
CA THR A 38 6.55 14.23 11.75
C THR A 38 7.80 14.75 11.01
N CYS A 39 7.73 15.02 9.71
CA CYS A 39 8.84 15.56 8.92
C CYS A 39 8.36 16.49 7.80
N SER A 40 9.29 17.12 7.09
CA SER A 40 9.00 18.10 6.03
C SER A 40 8.60 17.48 4.68
N GLU A 41 8.49 16.15 4.58
CA GLU A 41 8.07 15.47 3.36
C GLU A 41 6.58 15.70 3.08
N THR A 42 6.24 15.91 1.80
CA THR A 42 4.87 16.18 1.35
C THR A 42 4.47 15.22 0.23
N PHE A 43 3.23 14.74 0.28
CA PHE A 43 2.75 13.69 -0.63
C PHE A 43 1.52 14.14 -1.43
N ASP A 44 1.41 13.61 -2.64
CA ASP A 44 0.27 13.84 -3.54
C ASP A 44 -1.00 13.10 -3.12
N THR A 45 -0.90 12.09 -2.25
CA THR A 45 -2.06 11.34 -1.72
C THR A 45 -1.94 11.02 -0.23
N THR A 46 -3.07 10.88 0.46
CA THR A 46 -3.16 10.42 1.85
C THR A 46 -2.54 9.03 2.04
N VAL A 47 -2.71 8.13 1.07
CA VAL A 47 -2.18 6.76 1.11
C VAL A 47 -0.66 6.76 1.11
N LYS A 48 -0.03 7.57 0.23
CA LYS A 48 1.44 7.68 0.18
C LYS A 48 1.98 8.30 1.46
N ARG A 49 1.37 9.37 1.97
CA ARG A 49 1.73 9.95 3.28
C ARG A 49 1.63 8.93 4.41
N SER A 50 0.52 8.19 4.49
CA SER A 50 0.30 7.19 5.54
C SER A 50 1.30 6.05 5.47
N ASN A 51 1.63 5.57 4.27
CA ASN A 51 2.65 4.53 4.07
C ASN A 51 4.06 5.02 4.43
N HIS A 52 4.39 6.28 4.11
CA HIS A 52 5.63 6.91 4.57
C HIS A 52 5.68 6.96 6.10
N ALA A 53 4.63 7.48 6.74
CA ALA A 53 4.58 7.57 8.20
C ALA A 53 4.72 6.19 8.85
N ALA A 54 4.00 5.18 8.37
CA ALA A 54 4.05 3.80 8.87
C ALA A 54 5.42 3.13 8.73
N LYS A 55 6.27 3.60 7.81
CA LYS A 55 7.59 3.03 7.52
C LYS A 55 8.74 3.78 8.18
N VAL A 56 8.65 5.10 8.23
CA VAL A 56 9.75 5.99 8.61
C VAL A 56 9.59 6.49 10.04
N HIS A 57 8.34 6.68 10.50
CA HIS A 57 8.06 7.31 11.78
C HIS A 57 7.44 6.35 12.79
N ASP A 58 6.58 5.44 12.33
CA ASP A 58 6.04 4.40 13.19
C ASP A 58 7.09 3.31 13.40
N LYS A 59 7.18 2.83 14.65
CA LYS A 59 7.86 1.56 14.91
C LYS A 59 7.14 0.49 14.08
N PRO A 60 7.89 -0.41 13.41
CA PRO A 60 7.30 -1.44 12.57
C PRO A 60 6.19 -2.13 13.36
N LYS A 61 4.98 -2.13 12.81
CA LYS A 61 3.83 -2.79 13.43
C LYS A 61 4.08 -4.29 13.43
N CYS A 62 4.78 -4.76 14.46
CA CYS A 62 5.06 -6.15 14.64
C CYS A 62 3.77 -6.91 14.99
N PHE A 63 3.70 -8.14 14.54
CA PHE A 63 2.67 -9.09 14.89
C PHE A 63 3.01 -9.67 16.27
N LYS A 64 2.27 -9.24 17.29
CA LYS A 64 2.44 -9.75 18.66
C LYS A 64 1.95 -11.20 18.76
N CYS A 65 2.65 -12.01 19.55
CA CYS A 65 2.11 -13.26 20.05
C CYS A 65 1.00 -12.98 21.09
N TYR A 66 -0.03 -13.82 21.12
CA TYR A 66 -1.09 -13.71 22.14
C TYR A 66 -0.74 -14.47 23.43
N TYR A 67 0.25 -15.37 23.37
CA TYR A 67 0.64 -16.27 24.46
C TYR A 67 1.95 -15.88 25.14
N CYS A 68 2.70 -14.94 24.55
CA CYS A 68 3.95 -14.43 25.11
C CYS A 68 4.20 -12.98 24.66
N SER A 69 5.24 -12.36 25.20
CA SER A 69 5.58 -10.95 24.92
C SER A 69 6.34 -10.74 23.60
N GLU A 70 6.61 -11.80 22.82
CA GLU A 70 7.35 -11.69 21.57
C GLU A 70 6.55 -11.01 20.46
N SER A 71 7.27 -10.31 19.58
CA SER A 71 6.73 -9.51 18.49
C SER A 71 7.53 -9.75 17.22
N PHE A 72 6.84 -10.07 16.12
CA PHE A 72 7.49 -10.49 14.88
C PHE A 72 7.26 -9.50 13.73
N PRO A 73 8.23 -9.29 12.83
CA PRO A 73 8.08 -8.32 11.75
C PRO A 73 7.07 -8.74 10.67
N THR A 74 6.72 -10.03 10.59
CA THR A 74 5.72 -10.54 9.64
C THR A 74 4.80 -11.58 10.28
N ASN A 75 3.59 -11.71 9.72
CA ASN A 75 2.65 -12.75 10.15
C ASN A 75 3.19 -14.16 9.92
N ALA A 76 3.97 -14.39 8.86
CA ALA A 76 4.53 -15.71 8.55
C ALA A 76 5.50 -16.17 9.65
N ILE A 77 6.37 -15.26 10.11
CA ILE A 77 7.30 -15.54 11.21
C ILE A 77 6.53 -15.75 12.52
N ARG A 78 5.52 -14.92 12.82
CA ARG A 78 4.65 -15.16 13.99
C ARG A 78 3.98 -16.53 13.93
N THR A 79 3.44 -16.94 12.78
CA THR A 79 2.79 -18.26 12.63
C THR A 79 3.79 -19.40 12.83
N ALA A 80 5.02 -19.26 12.32
CA ALA A 80 6.07 -20.25 12.56
C ALA A 80 6.40 -20.36 14.06
N HIS A 81 6.53 -19.23 14.76
CA HIS A 81 6.69 -19.18 16.22
C HIS A 81 5.52 -19.84 16.96
N LEU A 82 4.28 -19.50 16.61
CA LEU A 82 3.09 -20.10 17.22
C LEU A 82 3.09 -21.63 17.08
N LYS A 83 3.52 -22.14 15.93
CA LYS A 83 3.66 -23.58 15.70
C LYS A 83 4.81 -24.19 16.50
N SER A 84 6.00 -23.58 16.49
CA SER A 84 7.20 -24.17 17.12
C SER A 84 7.21 -24.06 18.64
N THR A 85 6.67 -22.97 19.18
CA THR A 85 6.80 -22.62 20.60
C THR A 85 5.51 -22.85 21.37
N HIS A 86 4.36 -22.70 20.72
CA HIS A 86 3.05 -22.87 21.36
C HIS A 86 2.25 -24.06 20.81
N SER A 87 2.78 -24.81 19.84
CA SER A 87 2.09 -25.93 19.17
C SER A 87 0.72 -25.56 18.59
N ILE A 88 0.57 -24.31 18.16
CA ILE A 88 -0.65 -23.79 17.55
C ILE A 88 -0.50 -23.87 16.04
N ASP A 89 -1.22 -24.81 15.43
CA ASP A 89 -1.38 -24.85 13.99
C ASP A 89 -2.44 -23.84 13.54
N MET A 90 -2.04 -22.96 12.63
CA MET A 90 -2.98 -22.03 11.99
C MET A 90 -3.86 -22.79 10.98
N PRO A 91 -5.15 -22.45 10.86
CA PRO A 91 -6.04 -23.12 9.94
C PRO A 91 -5.54 -22.99 8.50
N VAL A 92 -5.50 -24.13 7.84
CA VAL A 92 -5.32 -24.27 6.41
C VAL A 92 -6.70 -24.19 5.75
N TYR A 93 -6.78 -23.48 4.64
CA TYR A 93 -8.02 -23.38 3.85
C TYR A 93 -7.83 -24.07 2.52
N ASP A 94 -8.47 -25.22 2.33
CA ASP A 94 -8.39 -25.99 1.09
C ASP A 94 -9.45 -25.53 0.09
N CYS A 95 -9.05 -25.47 -1.18
CA CYS A 95 -10.02 -25.31 -2.26
C CYS A 95 -10.89 -26.57 -2.36
N PRO A 96 -12.23 -26.47 -2.28
CA PRO A 96 -13.11 -27.62 -2.40
C PRO A 96 -13.01 -28.33 -3.77
N VAL A 97 -12.61 -27.61 -4.83
CA VAL A 97 -12.56 -28.11 -6.21
C VAL A 97 -11.23 -28.79 -6.52
N CYS A 98 -10.10 -28.12 -6.27
CA CYS A 98 -8.77 -28.62 -6.68
C CYS A 98 -7.85 -29.01 -5.51
N LYS A 99 -8.33 -28.94 -4.26
CA LYS A 99 -7.58 -29.28 -3.03
C LYS A 99 -6.29 -28.48 -2.80
N ARG A 100 -6.11 -27.36 -3.51
CA ARG A 100 -5.01 -26.43 -3.25
C ARG A 100 -5.19 -25.73 -1.89
N ASN A 101 -4.14 -25.68 -1.09
CA ASN A 101 -4.10 -25.03 0.22
C ASN A 101 -3.83 -23.53 0.13
N PHE A 102 -4.52 -22.74 0.97
CA PHE A 102 -4.30 -21.32 1.19
C PHE A 102 -4.13 -20.99 2.68
N LYS A 103 -3.25 -20.01 2.94
CA LYS A 103 -2.96 -19.49 4.29
C LYS A 103 -4.08 -18.67 4.95
N ASN A 104 -5.13 -18.31 4.21
CA ASN A 104 -6.32 -17.64 4.73
C ASN A 104 -7.52 -17.79 3.80
N ALA A 105 -8.72 -17.65 4.37
CA ALA A 105 -9.99 -17.76 3.65
C ALA A 105 -10.10 -16.79 2.46
N SER A 106 -9.68 -15.53 2.61
CA SER A 106 -9.80 -14.52 1.56
C SER A 106 -9.05 -14.90 0.28
N ARG A 107 -7.84 -15.49 0.41
CA ARG A 107 -7.07 -15.96 -0.75
C ARG A 107 -7.69 -17.19 -1.40
N MET A 108 -8.21 -18.12 -0.62
CA MET A 108 -8.94 -19.29 -1.15
C MET A 108 -10.20 -18.85 -1.91
N GLN A 109 -10.96 -17.91 -1.35
CA GLN A 109 -12.15 -17.34 -1.99
C GLN A 109 -11.83 -16.59 -3.28
N PHE A 110 -10.75 -15.80 -3.29
CA PHE A 110 -10.26 -15.16 -4.50
C PHE A 110 -9.88 -16.20 -5.57
N HIS A 111 -9.19 -17.27 -5.17
CA HIS A 111 -8.85 -18.38 -6.07
C HIS A 111 -10.10 -19.07 -6.62
N LEU A 112 -11.10 -19.38 -5.79
CA LEU A 112 -12.36 -19.95 -6.24
C LEU A 112 -13.02 -19.07 -7.30
N LYS A 113 -13.14 -17.77 -7.02
CA LYS A 113 -13.78 -16.80 -7.93
C LYS A 113 -13.05 -16.64 -9.26
N ASN A 114 -11.72 -16.67 -9.28
CA ASN A 114 -10.96 -16.36 -10.49
C ASN A 114 -10.54 -17.60 -11.29
N VAL A 115 -10.43 -18.76 -10.64
CA VAL A 115 -9.94 -20.00 -11.29
C VAL A 115 -11.07 -20.98 -11.54
N HIS A 116 -12.07 -21.06 -10.66
CA HIS A 116 -13.13 -22.07 -10.74
C HIS A 116 -14.50 -21.51 -11.10
N MET A 117 -14.75 -20.23 -10.83
CA MET A 117 -15.95 -19.55 -11.32
C MET A 117 -15.60 -18.79 -12.61
N LYS A 118 -15.83 -19.44 -13.75
CA LYS A 118 -16.12 -18.68 -14.97
C LYS A 118 -17.50 -18.05 -14.77
N ALA A 119 -17.67 -16.81 -15.20
CA ALA A 119 -18.98 -16.15 -15.20
C ALA A 119 -20.00 -17.10 -15.82
N THR A 120 -20.82 -17.74 -14.99
CA THR A 120 -21.95 -18.53 -15.46
C THR A 120 -23.04 -17.53 -15.76
N ASP A 121 -23.36 -17.48 -17.05
CA ASP A 121 -24.41 -16.77 -17.75
C ASP A 121 -25.55 -16.25 -16.87
N ALA A 122 -25.74 -14.92 -16.95
CA ALA A 122 -27.00 -14.31 -16.63
C ALA A 122 -28.04 -14.83 -17.64
N PHE A 123 -29.01 -15.60 -17.14
CA PHE A 123 -30.31 -15.79 -17.78
C PHE A 123 -31.34 -14.94 -17.04
#